data_AF-A0A1L1WPL7-F1
#
_entry.id   AF-A0A1L1WPL7-F1
#
_cell.length_a   1.000
_cell.length_b   1.000
_cell.length_c   1.000
_cell.angle_alpha   90.00
_cell.angle_beta   90.00
_cell.angle_gamma   90.00
#
_symmetry.space_group_name_H-M   'P 1'
#
loop_
_entity.id
_entity.type
_entity.pdbx_description
1 polymer ?
#
loop_
_entity_poly.entity_id
_entity_poly.type
_entity_poly.pdbx_seq_one_letter_code
_entity_poly.pdbx_strand_id
1 'polypeptide(L)'
;WHIQAWNSATCYMMMWAAIGTIIHMVGSTLWHHSIHIPSAAEATWCDIATKLIIGLSIAIPLSSFSINRRLYNIATIKRVTITKEGKRRDVIIDTILCVLCPIIFMAVHYTMQGHRFDIIENIGCWPSTYLTLPAYFLVLGPPIVVGAVSLVMCSLSIWAFMKRRQEFNAILRSSSTGLNPPRYLRLMTLA
;
A
#
# COMPACT_ATOMS: atom_id res chain seq x y z
N TRP A 1 -17.76 6.94 -1.46
CA TRP A 1 -17.06 7.23 -2.74
C TRP A 1 -16.07 6.14 -3.17
N HIS A 2 -14.98 5.83 -2.44
CA HIS A 2 -14.03 4.77 -2.86
C HIS A 2 -14.57 3.34 -2.86
N ILE A 3 -15.45 2.99 -1.90
CA ILE A 3 -16.16 1.69 -1.86
C ILE A 3 -17.17 1.58 -3.03
N GLN A 4 -17.84 2.67 -3.38
CA GLN A 4 -18.74 2.74 -4.54
C GLN A 4 -18.01 2.62 -5.88
N ALA A 5 -16.77 3.11 -5.97
CA ALA A 5 -15.89 2.95 -7.12
C ALA A 5 -15.20 1.57 -7.18
N TRP A 6 -15.55 0.64 -6.28
CA TRP A 6 -14.94 -0.69 -6.17
C TRP A 6 -13.42 -0.64 -5.99
N ASN A 7 -12.88 0.43 -5.38
CA ASN A 7 -11.43 0.65 -5.26
C ASN A 7 -10.85 0.06 -3.97
N SER A 8 -10.94 -1.27 -3.85
CA SER A 8 -10.45 -2.06 -2.71
C SER A 8 -9.00 -1.78 -2.35
N ALA A 9 -8.10 -1.78 -3.33
CA ALA A 9 -6.67 -1.53 -3.12
C ALA A 9 -6.39 -0.17 -2.44
N THR A 10 -7.09 0.90 -2.82
CA THR A 10 -6.95 2.22 -2.17
C THR A 10 -7.53 2.23 -0.77
N CYS A 11 -8.64 1.52 -0.52
CA CYS A 11 -9.16 1.37 0.84
C CYS A 11 -8.16 0.65 1.75
N TYR A 12 -7.51 -0.42 1.27
CA TYR A 12 -6.46 -1.10 2.04
C TYR A 12 -5.26 -0.19 2.31
N MET A 13 -4.81 0.58 1.31
CA MET A 13 -3.74 1.56 1.50
C MET A 13 -4.08 2.56 2.61
N MET A 14 -5.28 3.16 2.56
CA MET A 14 -5.73 4.13 3.55
C MET A 14 -5.81 3.52 4.95
N MET A 15 -6.35 2.29 5.05
CA MET A 15 -6.44 1.55 6.30
C MET A 15 -5.06 1.28 6.90
N TRP A 16 -4.13 0.72 6.12
CA TRP A 16 -2.78 0.42 6.59
C TRP A 16 -2.00 1.69 6.94
N ALA A 17 -2.10 2.74 6.14
CA ALA A 17 -1.48 4.02 6.43
C ALA A 17 -2.01 4.62 7.75
N ALA A 18 -3.32 4.59 7.98
CA ALA A 18 -3.93 5.07 9.22
C ALA A 18 -3.48 4.25 10.44
N ILE A 19 -3.36 2.93 10.31
CA ILE A 19 -2.82 2.07 11.38
C ILE A 19 -1.38 2.48 11.71
N GLY A 20 -0.54 2.67 10.69
CA GLY A 20 0.86 3.07 10.87
C GLY A 20 1.01 4.42 11.56
N THR A 21 0.22 5.42 11.15
CA THR A 21 0.27 6.74 11.77
C THR A 21 -0.19 6.71 13.22
N ILE A 22 -1.22 5.93 13.56
CA ILE A 22 -1.66 5.75 14.95
C ILE A 22 -0.55 5.12 15.80
N ILE A 23 0.11 4.07 15.29
CA ILE A 23 1.22 3.42 16.00
C ILE A 23 2.33 4.41 16.32
N HIS A 24 2.79 5.17 15.32
CA HIS A 24 3.85 6.15 15.51
C HIS A 24 3.43 7.32 16.39
N MET A 25 2.18 7.77 16.29
CA MET A 25 1.65 8.84 17.14
C MET A 25 1.64 8.40 18.62
N VAL A 26 1.06 7.24 18.92
CA VAL A 26 1.02 6.71 20.29
C VAL A 26 2.43 6.47 20.82
N GLY A 27 3.31 5.90 19.99
CA GLY A 27 4.71 5.67 20.33
C GLY A 27 5.46 6.96 20.68
N SER A 28 5.29 8.01 19.87
CA SER A 28 5.93 9.30 20.12
C SER A 28 5.39 9.99 21.37
N THR A 29 4.09 9.88 21.65
CA THR A 29 3.48 10.49 22.84
C THR A 29 3.81 9.78 24.15
N LEU A 30 3.86 8.44 24.15
CA LEU A 30 4.11 7.66 25.37
C LEU A 30 5.59 7.69 25.78
N TRP A 31 6.49 7.68 24.79
CA TRP A 31 7.95 7.66 25.01
C TRP A 31 8.60 9.00 24.67
N HIS A 32 7.87 10.10 24.84
CA HIS A 32 8.39 11.45 24.63
C HIS A 32 9.43 11.78 25.71
N HIS A 33 10.71 11.85 25.32
CA HIS A 33 11.83 12.20 26.20
C HIS A 33 11.92 11.38 27.51
N SER A 34 11.47 10.12 27.48
CA SER A 34 11.52 9.22 28.63
C SER A 34 11.54 7.78 28.16
N ILE A 35 12.55 7.03 28.61
CA ILE A 35 12.61 5.57 28.49
C ILE A 35 12.39 5.00 29.90
N HIS A 36 11.23 4.40 30.11
CA HIS A 36 10.87 3.70 31.33
C HIS A 36 10.58 2.22 31.07
N ILE A 37 10.56 1.44 32.15
CA ILE A 37 10.13 0.05 32.11
C ILE A 37 8.62 0.04 31.79
N PRO A 38 8.19 -0.62 30.71
CA PRO A 38 6.79 -0.59 30.30
C PRO A 38 5.90 -1.28 31.34
N SER A 39 4.79 -0.63 31.67
CA SER A 39 3.68 -1.22 32.41
C SER A 39 3.04 -2.37 31.61
N ALA A 40 2.22 -3.20 32.28
CA ALA A 40 1.57 -4.33 31.63
C ALA A 40 0.71 -3.94 30.41
N ALA A 41 0.06 -2.77 30.44
CA ALA A 41 -0.74 -2.26 29.33
C ALA A 41 0.12 -1.73 28.17
N GLU A 42 1.26 -1.10 28.46
CA GLU A 42 2.19 -0.64 27.43
C GLU A 42 2.89 -1.83 26.74
N ALA A 43 3.21 -2.89 27.50
CA ALA A 43 3.79 -4.10 26.94
C ALA A 43 2.83 -4.81 25.96
N THR A 44 1.54 -4.92 26.28
CA THR A 44 0.55 -5.52 25.37
C THR A 44 0.31 -4.65 24.14
N TRP A 45 0.33 -3.32 24.27
CA TRP A 45 0.32 -2.41 23.13
C TRP A 45 1.53 -2.63 22.22
N CYS A 46 2.74 -2.74 22.79
CA CYS A 46 3.96 -2.98 22.02
C CYS A 46 3.93 -4.32 21.27
N ASP A 47 3.39 -5.38 21.85
CA ASP A 47 3.25 -6.67 21.15
C ASP A 47 2.41 -6.54 19.88
N ILE A 48 1.31 -5.79 19.95
CA ILE A 48 0.42 -5.58 18.80
C ILE A 48 1.07 -4.64 17.79
N ALA A 49 1.61 -3.51 18.26
CA ALA A 49 2.21 -2.48 17.43
C ALA A 49 3.40 -3.01 16.62
N THR A 50 4.30 -3.77 17.25
CA THR A 50 5.50 -4.31 16.58
C THR A 50 5.15 -5.28 15.46
N LYS A 51 4.13 -6.11 15.64
CA LYS A 51 3.64 -7.00 14.58
C LYS A 51 2.99 -6.22 13.45
N LEU A 52 2.19 -5.22 13.77
CA LEU A 52 1.58 -4.36 12.76
C LEU A 52 2.65 -3.61 11.96
N ILE A 53 3.71 -3.09 12.58
CA ILE A 53 4.84 -2.44 11.88
C ILE A 53 5.47 -3.38 10.83
N ILE A 54 5.69 -4.65 11.18
CA ILE A 54 6.19 -5.65 10.23
C ILE A 54 5.18 -5.88 9.08
N GLY A 55 3.89 -6.01 9.40
CA GLY A 55 2.84 -6.13 8.38
C GLY A 55 2.77 -4.91 7.45
N LEU A 56 2.90 -3.70 8.00
CA LEU A 56 2.91 -2.43 7.27
C LEU A 56 4.03 -2.36 6.23
N SER A 57 5.21 -2.89 6.55
CA SER A 57 6.39 -2.87 5.65
C SER A 57 6.13 -3.56 4.31
N ILE A 58 5.22 -4.53 4.26
CA ILE A 58 4.85 -5.26 3.05
C ILE A 58 3.44 -4.88 2.54
N ALA A 59 2.52 -4.54 3.43
CA ALA A 59 1.15 -4.18 3.08
C ALA A 59 1.06 -2.90 2.24
N ILE A 60 1.85 -1.87 2.58
CA ILE A 60 1.90 -0.62 1.82
C ILE A 60 2.38 -0.86 0.38
N PRO A 61 3.57 -1.45 0.14
CA PRO A 61 4.05 -1.63 -1.24
C PRO A 61 3.17 -2.60 -2.05
N LEU A 62 2.56 -3.61 -1.42
CA LEU A 62 1.55 -4.48 -2.06
C LEU A 62 0.29 -3.70 -2.44
N SER A 63 -0.21 -2.83 -1.56
CA SER A 63 -1.36 -1.97 -1.88
C SER A 63 -1.04 -1.02 -3.02
N SER A 64 0.18 -0.46 -3.06
CA SER A 64 0.65 0.38 -4.16
C SER A 64 0.69 -0.43 -5.47
N PHE A 65 1.24 -1.64 -5.43
CA PHE A 65 1.29 -2.50 -6.60
C PHE A 65 -0.11 -2.79 -7.16
N SER A 66 -1.07 -3.14 -6.32
CA SER A 66 -2.46 -3.42 -6.72
C SER A 66 -3.14 -2.19 -7.33
N ILE A 67 -2.91 -0.99 -6.78
CA ILE A 67 -3.39 0.28 -7.35
C ILE A 67 -2.80 0.49 -8.76
N ASN A 68 -1.48 0.35 -8.91
CA ASN A 68 -0.81 0.55 -10.19
C ASN A 68 -1.25 -0.49 -11.24
N ARG A 69 -1.39 -1.76 -10.86
CA ARG A 69 -1.92 -2.82 -11.73
C ARG A 69 -3.29 -2.44 -12.30
N ARG A 70 -4.17 -1.89 -11.46
CA ARG A 70 -5.49 -1.43 -11.90
C ARG A 70 -5.39 -0.23 -12.83
N LEU A 71 -4.56 0.77 -12.50
CA LEU A 71 -4.34 1.93 -13.37
C LEU A 71 -3.77 1.52 -14.74
N TYR A 72 -2.80 0.61 -14.75
CA TYR A 72 -2.20 0.08 -15.97
C TYR A 72 -3.23 -0.66 -16.84
N ASN A 73 -4.09 -1.48 -16.23
CA ASN A 73 -5.19 -2.14 -16.94
C ASN A 73 -6.17 -1.13 -17.52
N ILE A 74 -6.57 -0.11 -16.75
CA ILE A 74 -7.46 0.96 -17.24
C ILE A 74 -6.80 1.71 -18.41
N ALA A 75 -5.50 2.01 -18.32
CA ALA A 75 -4.75 2.73 -19.35
C ALA A 75 -4.53 1.90 -20.62
N THR A 76 -4.40 0.58 -20.52
CA THR A 76 -4.09 -0.29 -21.68
C THR A 76 -5.35 -0.81 -22.38
N ILE A 77 -6.46 -0.97 -21.65
CA ILE A 77 -7.68 -1.58 -22.18
C ILE A 77 -8.52 -0.53 -22.94
N LYS A 78 -8.79 -0.80 -24.24
CA LYS A 78 -9.62 0.04 -25.13
C LYS A 78 -11.13 -0.17 -24.99
N ARG A 79 -11.59 -1.38 -24.64
CA ARG A 79 -13.01 -1.73 -24.38
C ARG A 79 -13.09 -2.94 -23.45
N VAL A 80 -13.65 -2.78 -22.26
CA VAL A 80 -14.12 -3.91 -21.43
C VAL A 80 -15.52 -3.60 -20.96
N THR A 81 -16.45 -4.49 -21.28
CA THR A 81 -17.69 -4.68 -20.55
C THR A 81 -17.30 -5.04 -19.13
N ILE A 82 -17.41 -4.09 -18.18
CA ILE A 82 -17.06 -4.35 -16.79
C ILE A 82 -18.08 -5.34 -16.22
N THR A 83 -17.74 -6.63 -16.25
CA THR A 83 -18.56 -7.69 -15.68
C THR A 83 -18.50 -7.66 -14.15
N LYS A 84 -19.57 -8.09 -13.49
CA LYS A 84 -19.62 -8.16 -12.03
C LYS A 84 -18.63 -9.22 -11.52
N GLU A 85 -18.42 -10.29 -12.28
CA GLU A 85 -17.46 -11.36 -11.98
C GLU A 85 -16.02 -10.85 -12.01
N GLY A 86 -15.64 -10.03 -13.01
CA GLY A 86 -14.30 -9.44 -13.12
C GLY A 86 -13.98 -8.54 -11.92
N LYS A 87 -14.94 -7.70 -11.52
CA LYS A 87 -14.84 -6.86 -10.31
C LYS A 87 -14.63 -7.67 -9.03
N ARG A 88 -15.39 -8.76 -8.86
CA ARG A 88 -15.24 -9.64 -7.67
C ARG A 88 -13.87 -10.30 -7.63
N ARG A 89 -13.38 -10.77 -8.78
CA ARG A 89 -12.05 -11.39 -8.88
C ARG A 89 -10.94 -10.40 -8.52
N ASP A 90 -11.04 -9.16 -8.97
CA ASP A 90 -10.05 -8.13 -8.61
C ASP A 90 -10.06 -7.83 -7.11
N VAL A 91 -11.24 -7.70 -6.48
CA VAL A 91 -11.33 -7.51 -5.02
C VAL A 91 -10.73 -8.69 -4.26
N ILE A 92 -10.98 -9.93 -4.70
CA ILE A 92 -10.41 -11.13 -4.07
C ILE A 92 -8.88 -11.09 -4.16
N ILE A 93 -8.33 -10.78 -5.34
CA ILE A 93 -6.87 -10.67 -5.53
C ILE A 93 -6.30 -9.56 -4.63
N ASP A 94 -6.92 -8.38 -4.61
CA ASP A 94 -6.52 -7.27 -3.75
C ASP A 94 -6.57 -7.67 -2.26
N THR A 95 -7.58 -8.42 -1.84
CA THR A 95 -7.72 -8.88 -0.45
C THR A 95 -6.61 -9.88 -0.09
N ILE A 96 -6.30 -10.82 -0.98
CA ILE A 96 -5.23 -11.79 -0.77
C ILE A 96 -3.88 -11.06 -0.64
N LEU A 97 -3.59 -10.14 -1.56
CA LEU A 97 -2.34 -9.39 -1.54
C LEU A 97 -2.24 -8.43 -0.35
N CYS A 98 -3.27 -7.62 -0.10
CA CYS A 98 -3.18 -6.54 0.89
C CYS A 98 -3.54 -6.96 2.33
N VAL A 99 -4.07 -8.17 2.55
CA VAL A 99 -4.45 -8.66 3.88
C VAL A 99 -3.80 -10.00 4.20
N LEU A 100 -3.99 -11.01 3.34
CA LEU A 100 -3.48 -12.35 3.63
C LEU A 100 -1.95 -12.40 3.61
N CYS A 101 -1.30 -11.77 2.63
CA CYS A 101 0.17 -11.73 2.57
C CYS A 101 0.80 -11.04 3.80
N PRO A 102 0.36 -9.85 4.25
CA PRO A 102 0.83 -9.25 5.50
C PRO A 102 0.62 -10.13 6.73
N ILE A 103 -0.51 -10.81 6.85
CA ILE A 103 -0.78 -11.72 7.99
C ILE A 103 0.22 -12.89 8.00
N ILE A 104 0.45 -13.51 6.84
CA ILE A 104 1.44 -14.59 6.71
C ILE A 104 2.83 -14.07 7.08
N PHE A 105 3.18 -12.87 6.61
CA PHE A 105 4.48 -12.26 6.89
C PHE A 105 4.68 -11.96 8.38
N MET A 106 3.64 -11.47 9.06
CA MET A 106 3.63 -11.29 10.51
C MET A 106 3.80 -12.61 11.27
N ALA A 107 3.18 -13.69 10.80
CA ALA A 107 3.33 -15.02 11.38
C ALA A 107 4.74 -15.59 11.19
N VAL A 108 5.34 -15.41 9.99
CA VAL A 108 6.73 -15.81 9.73
C VAL A 108 7.71 -15.06 10.62
N HIS A 109 7.51 -13.75 10.81
CA HIS A 109 8.34 -12.93 11.70
C HIS A 109 8.37 -13.45 13.14
N TYR A 110 7.28 -14.06 13.63
CA TYR A 110 7.24 -14.66 14.97
C TYR A 110 8.34 -15.70 15.21
N THR A 111 8.73 -16.46 14.17
CA THR A 111 9.78 -17.48 14.29
C THR A 111 11.20 -16.92 14.37
N MET A 112 11.40 -15.68 13.93
CA MET A 112 12.71 -15.02 13.83
C MET A 112 12.88 -13.88 14.84
N GLN A 113 11.98 -13.82 15.82
CA GLN A 113 11.97 -12.78 16.83
C GLN A 113 12.97 -13.11 17.96
N GLY A 114 14.00 -12.27 18.13
CA GLY A 114 15.02 -12.48 19.17
C GLY A 114 14.53 -12.11 20.57
N HIS A 115 13.85 -10.97 20.68
CA HIS A 115 13.23 -10.49 21.91
C HIS A 115 11.83 -9.92 21.62
N ARG A 116 11.02 -9.76 22.67
CA ARG A 116 9.59 -9.46 22.56
C ARG A 116 9.30 -8.12 21.89
N PHE A 117 10.05 -7.08 22.20
CA PHE A 117 10.05 -5.79 21.49
C PHE A 117 11.22 -4.96 22.01
N ASP A 118 11.68 -4.01 21.19
CA ASP A 118 12.62 -2.98 21.58
C ASP A 118 11.85 -1.66 21.77
N ILE A 119 12.33 -0.78 22.65
CA ILE A 119 11.74 0.56 22.85
C ILE A 119 12.78 1.58 22.42
N ILE A 120 12.41 2.44 21.48
CA ILE A 120 13.25 3.52 20.99
C ILE A 120 12.67 4.85 21.50
N GLU A 121 13.51 5.66 22.14
CA GLU A 121 13.12 6.99 22.64
C GLU A 121 12.50 7.83 21.51
N ASN A 122 11.39 8.53 21.80
CA ASN A 122 10.63 9.39 20.88
C ASN A 122 9.93 8.68 19.70
N ILE A 123 10.19 7.39 19.46
CA ILE A 123 9.56 6.59 18.40
C ILE A 123 8.56 5.59 19.00
N GLY A 124 8.93 4.96 20.12
CA GLY A 124 8.14 3.94 20.82
C GLY A 124 8.57 2.51 20.50
N CYS A 125 7.60 1.60 20.43
CA CYS A 125 7.83 0.17 20.26
C CYS A 125 8.38 -0.19 18.87
N TRP A 126 9.42 -1.01 18.82
CA TRP A 126 10.09 -1.44 17.60
C TRP A 126 10.26 -2.97 17.54
N PRO A 127 10.02 -3.62 16.38
CA PRO A 127 10.14 -5.06 16.27
C PRO A 127 11.61 -5.50 16.34
N SER A 128 11.90 -6.43 17.26
CA SER A 128 13.22 -7.06 17.35
C SER A 128 13.30 -8.24 16.38
N THR A 129 14.32 -8.27 15.53
CA THR A 129 14.54 -9.35 14.55
C THR A 129 15.94 -9.92 14.73
N TYR A 130 16.04 -11.23 14.96
CA TYR A 130 17.33 -11.88 15.11
C TYR A 130 17.96 -12.12 13.72
N LEU A 131 19.11 -11.50 13.47
CA LEU A 131 19.78 -11.48 12.17
C LEU A 131 20.45 -12.81 11.84
N THR A 132 19.64 -13.81 11.49
CA THR A 132 20.10 -15.08 10.95
C THR A 132 20.00 -15.09 9.43
N LEU A 133 20.75 -15.99 8.78
CA LEU A 133 20.67 -16.20 7.33
C LEU A 133 19.22 -16.34 6.80
N PRO A 134 18.33 -17.17 7.42
CA PRO A 134 16.92 -17.22 7.01
C PRO A 134 16.15 -15.91 7.24
N ALA A 135 16.46 -15.11 8.27
CA ALA A 135 15.80 -13.83 8.52
C ALA A 135 16.04 -12.82 7.38
N TYR A 136 17.23 -12.83 6.77
CA TYR A 136 17.51 -11.99 5.59
C TYR A 136 16.57 -12.32 4.42
N PHE A 137 16.34 -13.61 4.14
CA PHE A 137 15.49 -14.01 3.01
C PHE A 137 13.99 -13.92 3.32
N LEU A 138 13.58 -14.16 4.56
CA LEU A 138 12.18 -14.25 4.94
C LEU A 138 11.58 -12.96 5.50
N VAL A 139 12.40 -12.06 6.04
CA VAL A 139 11.93 -10.81 6.67
C VAL A 139 12.50 -9.59 5.96
N LEU A 140 13.79 -9.52 5.67
CA LEU A 140 14.36 -8.31 5.07
C LEU A 140 14.16 -8.25 3.54
N GLY A 141 14.31 -9.38 2.86
CA GLY A 141 14.22 -9.48 1.40
C GLY A 141 12.84 -9.16 0.82
N PRO A 142 11.73 -9.75 1.32
CA PRO A 142 10.43 -9.62 0.66
C PRO A 142 9.93 -8.16 0.55
N PRO A 143 10.01 -7.31 1.59
CA PRO A 143 9.64 -5.90 1.47
C PRO A 143 10.44 -5.14 0.39
N ILE A 144 11.74 -5.43 0.26
CA ILE A 144 12.61 -4.80 -0.74
C ILE A 144 12.20 -5.23 -2.15
N VAL A 145 11.99 -6.52 -2.37
CA VAL A 145 11.58 -7.07 -3.67
C VAL A 145 10.22 -6.51 -4.07
N VAL A 146 9.24 -6.54 -3.16
CA VAL A 146 7.90 -6.02 -3.43
C VAL A 146 7.94 -4.51 -3.68
N GLY A 147 8.74 -3.76 -2.90
CA GLY A 147 8.97 -2.33 -3.11
C GLY A 147 9.54 -2.04 -4.50
N ALA A 148 10.57 -2.77 -4.92
CA ALA A 148 11.17 -2.62 -6.25
C ALA A 148 10.18 -2.93 -7.38
N VAL A 149 9.40 -4.01 -7.26
CA VAL A 149 8.35 -4.37 -8.23
C VAL A 149 7.27 -3.29 -8.30
N SER A 150 6.87 -2.75 -7.15
CA SER A 150 5.88 -1.68 -7.05
C SER A 150 6.37 -0.40 -7.75
N LEU A 151 7.64 -0.03 -7.56
CA LEU A 151 8.26 1.12 -8.25
C LEU A 151 8.28 0.95 -9.77
N VAL A 152 8.69 -0.23 -10.26
CA VAL A 152 8.69 -0.52 -11.70
C VAL A 152 7.27 -0.43 -12.28
N MET A 153 6.27 -0.99 -11.61
CA MET A 153 4.87 -0.89 -12.03
C MET A 153 4.35 0.55 -12.00
N CYS A 154 4.73 1.35 -11.01
CA CYS A 154 4.45 2.78 -10.98
C CYS A 154 4.96 3.48 -12.24
N SER A 155 6.23 3.27 -12.59
CA SER A 155 6.85 3.89 -13.77
C SER A 155 6.12 3.49 -15.05
N LEU A 156 5.79 2.21 -15.22
CA LEU A 156 5.05 1.72 -16.39
C LEU A 156 3.63 2.27 -16.46
N SER A 157 2.94 2.39 -15.32
CA SER A 157 1.58 2.94 -15.25
C SER A 157 1.56 4.42 -15.63
N ILE A 158 2.52 5.20 -15.13
CA ILE A 158 2.68 6.61 -15.50
C ILE A 158 2.98 6.73 -16.99
N TRP A 159 3.90 5.91 -17.53
CA TRP A 159 4.24 5.94 -18.93
C TRP A 159 3.04 5.60 -19.84
N ALA A 160 2.29 4.55 -19.53
CA ALA A 160 1.08 4.17 -20.26
C ALA A 160 0.02 5.27 -20.22
N PHE A 161 -0.15 5.93 -19.06
CA PHE A 161 -1.07 7.05 -18.90
C PHE A 161 -0.64 8.27 -19.74
N MET A 162 0.64 8.62 -19.72
CA MET A 162 1.20 9.71 -20.54
C MET A 162 1.02 9.43 -22.03
N LYS A 163 1.32 8.21 -22.49
CA LYS A 163 1.14 7.80 -23.89
C LYS A 163 -0.31 7.94 -24.32
N ARG A 164 -1.26 7.44 -23.52
CA ARG A 164 -2.69 7.55 -23.83
C ARG A 164 -3.21 8.99 -23.83
N ARG A 165 -2.69 9.83 -22.95
CA ARG A 165 -3.00 11.27 -22.94
C ARG A 165 -2.49 11.97 -24.20
N GLN A 166 -1.32 11.58 -24.73
CA GLN A 166 -0.81 12.09 -25.99
C GLN A 166 -1.65 11.61 -27.19
N GLU A 167 -2.02 10.33 -27.25
CA GLU A 167 -2.90 9.79 -28.30
C GLU A 167 -4.27 10.49 -28.31
N PHE A 168 -4.89 10.70 -27.14
CA PHE A 168 -6.15 11.44 -27.03
C PHE A 168 -6.02 12.89 -27.47
N ASN A 169 -4.94 13.58 -27.06
CA ASN A 169 -4.66 14.94 -27.52
C ASN A 169 -4.40 15.02 -29.03
N ALA A 170 -3.78 13.99 -29.63
CA ALA A 170 -3.58 13.93 -31.07
C ALA A 170 -4.91 13.76 -31.82
N ILE A 171 -5.82 12.92 -31.31
CA ILE A 171 -7.18 12.77 -31.86
C ILE A 171 -7.92 14.11 -31.78
N LEU A 172 -7.90 14.79 -30.62
CA LEU A 172 -8.53 16.10 -30.45
C LEU A 172 -7.94 17.18 -31.39
N ARG A 173 -6.65 17.12 -31.72
CA ARG A 173 -6.02 18.03 -32.70
C ARG A 173 -6.39 17.69 -34.14
N SER A 174 -6.62 16.40 -34.44
CA SER A 174 -7.02 15.93 -35.77
C SER A 174 -8.53 16.11 -36.05
N SER A 175 -9.36 16.07 -35.02
CA SER A 175 -10.79 16.40 -35.12
C SER A 175 -10.94 17.92 -35.09
N SER A 176 -11.21 18.51 -36.25
CA SER A 176 -11.49 19.94 -36.49
C SER A 176 -12.78 20.46 -35.81
N THR A 177 -13.12 19.94 -34.64
CA THR A 177 -14.20 20.43 -33.78
C THR A 177 -13.54 21.21 -32.65
N GLY A 178 -13.71 22.53 -32.60
CA GLY A 178 -13.09 23.48 -31.67
C GLY A 178 -13.40 23.28 -30.18
N LEU A 179 -13.16 22.08 -29.65
CA LEU A 179 -13.32 21.70 -28.25
C LEU A 179 -11.96 21.83 -27.55
N ASN A 180 -11.83 22.94 -26.83
CA ASN A 180 -10.64 23.32 -26.09
C ASN A 180 -10.36 22.32 -24.94
N PRO A 181 -9.12 21.81 -24.76
CA PRO A 181 -8.75 20.89 -23.67
C PRO A 181 -9.19 21.29 -22.25
N PRO A 182 -9.15 22.58 -21.83
CA PRO A 182 -9.60 22.97 -20.49
C PRO A 182 -11.12 22.83 -20.29
N ARG A 183 -11.92 22.86 -21.36
CA ARG A 183 -13.39 22.77 -21.28
C ARG A 183 -13.87 21.33 -21.06
N TYR A 184 -13.16 20.35 -21.63
CA TYR A 184 -13.45 18.93 -21.43
C TYR A 184 -12.92 18.42 -20.08
N LEU A 185 -11.77 18.91 -19.61
CA LEU A 185 -11.26 18.55 -18.28
C LEU A 185 -12.23 18.99 -17.18
N ARG A 186 -12.89 20.14 -17.38
CA ARG A 186 -14.01 20.63 -16.57
C ARG A 186 -15.24 19.70 -16.61
N LEU A 187 -15.54 19.12 -17.77
CA LEU A 187 -16.63 18.16 -17.93
C LEU A 187 -16.32 16.81 -17.25
N MET A 188 -15.06 16.34 -17.35
CA MET A 188 -14.60 15.12 -16.66
C MET A 188 -14.56 15.27 -15.14
N THR A 189 -14.35 16.47 -14.60
CA THR A 189 -14.44 16.71 -13.15
C THR A 189 -15.89 16.83 -12.64
N LEU A 190 -16.86 17.02 -13.54
CA LEU A 190 -18.29 17.11 -13.22
C LEU A 190 -19.02 15.75 -13.33
N ALA A 191 -18.39 14.73 -13.90
CA ALA A 191 -18.89 13.35 -13.99
C ALA A 191 -18.23 12.47 -12.92
#